data_AF-A0A960J3G9-F1
#
_entry.id   AF-A0A960J3G9-F1
#
_cell.length_a   1.000
_cell.length_b   1.000
_cell.length_c   1.000
_cell.angle_alpha   90.00
_cell.angle_beta   90.00
_cell.angle_gamma   90.00
#
_symmetry.space_group_name_H-M   'P 1'
#
loop_
_entity.id
_entity.type
_entity.pdbx_description
1 polymer ?
#
loop_
_entity_poly.entity_id
_entity_poly.type
_entity_poly.pdbx_seq_one_letter_code
_entity_poly.pdbx_strand_id
1 'polypeptide(L)'
;CGSDASSAGAPSTSETTSSAPEAEVDGLLTLLDDVAPEVAAAGAGTTTTTATLPPGSEGYPHSAAALAALGDDARLDDLALDCFQADLTACDDLFVAGPAGSLYEVYGATCGARIDQPTNRLCVDVLLPAGDEPTGLGDDAFANALAEQCYAGDLLDCDLLYASADRGSQYEAYGATCGRRLDTEDDCTAAVR
;
A
#
# COMPACT_ATOMS: atom_id res chain seq x y z
N CYS A 1 -13.58 45.12 50.79
CA CYS A 1 -13.47 43.96 51.69
C CYS A 1 -13.35 42.74 50.79
N GLY A 2 -12.16 42.39 50.32
CA GLY A 2 -11.09 41.68 51.05
C GLY A 2 -11.14 40.23 50.58
N SER A 3 -10.10 39.51 50.23
CA SER A 3 -8.65 39.69 50.31
C SER A 3 -8.03 38.54 49.47
N ASP A 4 -6.90 38.81 48.81
CA ASP A 4 -5.69 37.97 48.68
C ASP A 4 -5.79 36.47 48.31
N ALA A 5 -4.88 35.78 47.62
CA ALA A 5 -3.68 36.07 46.83
C ALA A 5 -3.19 34.71 46.30
N SER A 6 -2.34 34.76 45.27
CA SER A 6 -1.67 33.69 44.54
C SER A 6 -0.99 32.57 45.37
N SER A 7 -0.88 31.37 44.78
CA SER A 7 0.37 30.62 44.85
C SER A 7 0.55 29.64 43.69
N ALA A 8 1.79 29.64 43.21
CA ALA A 8 2.33 28.83 42.14
C ALA A 8 2.57 27.37 42.57
N GLY A 9 2.39 26.44 41.63
CA GLY A 9 2.85 25.06 41.74
C GLY A 9 3.63 24.70 40.49
N ALA A 10 4.94 24.59 40.62
CA ALA A 10 5.88 24.14 39.60
C ALA A 10 5.77 22.61 39.38
N PRO A 11 6.26 22.07 38.24
CA PRO A 11 6.08 20.67 37.86
C PRO A 11 7.01 19.73 38.66
N SER A 12 6.49 18.58 39.08
CA SER A 12 7.31 17.46 39.56
C SER A 12 7.76 16.62 38.37
N THR A 13 9.06 16.69 38.09
CA THR A 13 9.79 15.64 37.40
C THR A 13 9.95 14.44 38.33
N SER A 14 9.72 13.24 37.83
CA SER A 14 10.14 12.00 38.48
C SER A 14 10.58 11.04 37.40
N GLU A 15 11.87 11.14 37.09
CA GLU A 15 12.65 10.10 36.45
C GLU A 15 12.57 8.84 37.32
N THR A 16 12.15 7.72 36.74
CA THR A 16 12.38 6.40 37.31
C THR A 16 13.23 5.62 36.33
N THR A 17 14.51 5.55 36.66
CA THR A 17 15.48 4.59 36.13
C THR A 17 14.99 3.17 36.43
N SER A 18 14.82 2.37 35.38
CA SER A 18 14.68 0.91 35.51
C SER A 18 15.83 0.27 34.76
N SER A 19 16.69 -0.41 35.52
CA SER A 19 17.83 -1.16 35.01
C SER A 19 17.55 -2.66 35.09
N ALA A 20 18.05 -3.35 34.05
CA ALA A 20 18.44 -4.75 33.94
C ALA A 20 17.34 -5.81 33.65
N PRO A 21 17.68 -6.97 33.03
CA PRO A 21 19.00 -7.42 32.56
C PRO A 21 19.09 -7.76 31.06
N GLU A 22 20.31 -7.62 30.52
CA GLU A 22 20.72 -8.19 29.24
C GLU A 22 20.86 -9.71 29.39
N ALA A 23 20.11 -10.46 28.57
CA ALA A 23 20.23 -11.90 28.50
C ALA A 23 20.65 -12.29 27.07
N GLU A 24 21.90 -12.77 26.98
CA GLU A 24 22.33 -13.90 26.16
C GLU A 24 22.11 -13.77 24.62
N VAL A 25 22.96 -12.98 23.94
CA VAL A 25 23.03 -12.94 22.46
C VAL A 25 23.99 -14.00 21.85
N ASP A 26 24.46 -14.95 22.64
CA ASP A 26 25.59 -15.84 22.31
C ASP A 26 25.15 -17.22 21.78
N GLY A 27 24.10 -17.26 20.95
CA GLY A 27 23.57 -18.53 20.42
C GLY A 27 22.99 -18.49 19.00
N LEU A 28 22.83 -17.31 18.42
CA LEU A 28 22.18 -17.16 17.10
C LEU A 28 23.17 -17.03 15.93
N LEU A 29 24.46 -16.81 16.22
CA LEU A 29 25.49 -16.62 15.19
C LEU A 29 26.05 -17.92 14.60
N THR A 30 25.81 -19.08 15.21
CA THR A 30 26.39 -20.36 14.76
C THR A 30 25.45 -21.21 13.88
N LEU A 31 24.26 -20.71 13.54
CA LEU A 31 23.29 -21.38 12.65
C LEU A 31 23.19 -20.72 11.26
N LEU A 32 23.97 -19.66 11.00
CA LEU A 32 23.94 -18.89 9.75
C LEU A 32 25.11 -19.21 8.80
N ASP A 33 26.07 -20.06 9.21
CA ASP A 33 27.29 -20.34 8.42
C ASP A 33 27.19 -21.55 7.47
N ASP A 34 26.06 -22.27 7.41
CA ASP A 34 25.95 -23.54 6.65
C ASP A 34 24.96 -23.53 5.46
N VAL A 35 24.52 -22.35 4.99
CA VAL A 35 23.75 -22.24 3.74
C VAL A 35 24.29 -21.13 2.85
N ALA A 36 25.52 -21.31 2.37
CA ALA A 36 25.99 -20.60 1.18
C ALA A 36 25.85 -21.53 -0.03
N PRO A 37 24.85 -21.37 -0.91
CA PRO A 37 25.03 -21.81 -2.28
C PRO A 37 26.02 -20.83 -2.93
N GLU A 38 27.03 -21.39 -3.60
CA GLU A 38 28.01 -20.65 -4.38
C GLU A 38 27.27 -19.81 -5.44
N VAL A 39 27.07 -18.52 -5.15
CA VAL A 39 26.58 -17.54 -6.12
C VAL A 39 27.69 -17.27 -7.12
N ALA A 40 27.65 -18.01 -8.22
CA ALA A 40 28.34 -17.64 -9.44
C ALA A 40 27.94 -16.21 -9.80
N ALA A 41 28.94 -15.33 -9.94
CA ALA A 41 28.76 -13.98 -10.43
C ALA A 41 28.17 -14.01 -11.85
N ALA A 42 26.85 -13.95 -11.95
CA ALA A 42 26.10 -13.56 -13.14
C ALA A 42 25.81 -12.05 -13.01
N GLY A 43 25.95 -11.31 -14.11
CA GLY A 43 25.87 -9.84 -14.11
C GLY A 43 24.57 -9.28 -13.54
N ALA A 44 24.57 -7.98 -13.27
CA ALA A 44 23.42 -7.17 -12.87
C ALA A 44 22.33 -7.13 -13.96
N GLY A 45 21.71 -8.28 -14.22
CA GLY A 45 20.54 -8.43 -15.06
C GLY A 45 19.37 -8.75 -14.17
N THR A 46 18.48 -7.77 -14.00
CA THR A 46 17.10 -8.04 -13.59
C THR A 46 16.53 -9.11 -14.52
N THR A 47 16.11 -10.25 -13.98
CA THR A 47 15.36 -11.24 -14.75
C THR A 47 13.90 -10.83 -14.73
N THR A 48 13.32 -10.74 -15.92
CA THR A 48 11.89 -10.52 -16.07
C THR A 48 11.28 -11.66 -16.84
N THR A 49 10.17 -12.19 -16.35
CA THR A 49 9.46 -13.25 -17.07
C THR A 49 8.76 -12.64 -18.28
N THR A 50 9.07 -13.15 -19.47
CA THR A 50 8.33 -12.77 -20.69
C THR A 50 6.88 -13.22 -20.57
N ALA A 51 5.96 -12.32 -20.91
CA ALA A 51 4.55 -12.63 -20.91
C ALA A 51 4.22 -13.69 -21.97
N THR A 52 4.02 -14.93 -21.50
CA THR A 52 3.12 -15.85 -22.17
C THR A 52 1.84 -15.81 -21.37
N LEU A 53 0.84 -15.07 -21.87
CA LEU A 53 -0.51 -15.15 -21.31
C LEU A 53 -0.90 -16.65 -21.27
N PRO A 54 -1.38 -17.17 -20.12
CA PRO A 54 -1.86 -18.54 -20.09
C PRO A 54 -2.91 -18.73 -21.19
N PRO A 55 -2.87 -19.84 -21.97
CA PRO A 55 -3.86 -20.07 -23.02
C PRO A 55 -5.23 -20.33 -22.38
N GLY A 56 -6.12 -19.34 -22.42
CA GLY A 56 -7.48 -19.44 -21.90
C GLY A 56 -8.14 -18.07 -21.71
N SER A 57 -9.47 -18.06 -21.63
CA SER A 57 -10.29 -16.90 -21.26
C SER A 57 -10.31 -16.63 -19.75
N GLU A 58 -9.48 -17.35 -18.98
CA GLU A 58 -9.30 -17.17 -17.55
C GLU A 58 -8.13 -16.17 -17.44
N GLY A 59 -8.38 -14.94 -17.01
CA GLY A 59 -7.35 -13.91 -16.86
C GLY A 59 -6.17 -14.32 -15.98
N TYR A 60 -5.25 -13.38 -15.74
CA TYR A 60 -4.13 -13.63 -14.82
C TYR A 60 -4.65 -13.88 -13.39
N PRO A 61 -4.11 -14.83 -12.61
CA PRO A 61 -4.63 -15.09 -11.27
C PRO A 61 -4.26 -13.97 -10.29
N HIS A 62 -5.25 -13.38 -9.62
CA HIS A 62 -5.02 -12.43 -8.53
C HIS A 62 -4.62 -13.18 -7.25
N SER A 63 -3.34 -13.51 -7.10
CA SER A 63 -2.83 -14.25 -5.94
C SER A 63 -1.37 -13.92 -5.62
N ALA A 64 -0.96 -14.11 -4.36
CA ALA A 64 0.43 -13.95 -3.94
C ALA A 64 1.41 -14.88 -4.71
N ALA A 65 0.96 -16.08 -5.08
CA ALA A 65 1.77 -16.99 -5.89
C ALA A 65 2.01 -16.45 -7.31
N ALA A 66 1.09 -15.63 -7.84
CA ALA A 66 1.24 -15.00 -9.12
C ALA A 66 2.28 -13.86 -9.07
N LEU A 67 2.31 -13.09 -7.98
CA LEU A 67 3.32 -12.05 -7.77
C LEU A 67 4.75 -12.61 -7.86
N ALA A 68 5.00 -13.75 -7.20
CA ALA A 68 6.30 -14.42 -7.22
C ALA A 68 6.72 -14.94 -8.62
N ALA A 69 5.83 -14.93 -9.61
CA ALA A 69 6.12 -15.38 -10.98
C ALA A 69 6.43 -14.22 -11.95
N LEU A 70 6.27 -12.95 -11.53
CA LEU A 70 6.42 -11.78 -12.40
C LEU A 70 7.88 -11.54 -12.84
N GLY A 71 8.82 -11.74 -11.91
CA GLY A 71 10.25 -11.57 -12.13
C GLY A 71 11.02 -11.51 -10.81
N ASP A 72 12.26 -11.01 -10.87
CA ASP A 72 13.16 -10.86 -9.72
C ASP A 72 13.59 -9.38 -9.50
N ASP A 73 12.84 -8.40 -10.03
CA ASP A 73 13.15 -6.98 -9.82
C ASP A 73 12.48 -6.46 -8.55
N ALA A 74 13.27 -6.26 -7.50
CA ALA A 74 12.73 -5.82 -6.21
C ALA A 74 11.85 -4.56 -6.30
N ARG A 75 12.20 -3.59 -7.16
CA ARG A 75 11.40 -2.36 -7.28
C ARG A 75 10.06 -2.61 -7.99
N LEU A 76 10.06 -3.48 -9.01
CA LEU A 76 8.82 -3.85 -9.70
C LEU A 76 7.97 -4.80 -8.85
N ASP A 77 8.58 -5.61 -7.99
CA ASP A 77 7.88 -6.45 -7.02
C ASP A 77 7.15 -5.60 -5.97
N ASP A 78 7.79 -4.54 -5.47
CA ASP A 78 7.15 -3.59 -4.55
C ASP A 78 5.91 -2.96 -5.21
N LEU A 79 6.05 -2.43 -6.44
CA LEU A 79 4.91 -1.89 -7.19
C LEU A 79 3.82 -2.93 -7.47
N ALA A 80 4.20 -4.18 -7.76
CA ALA A 80 3.25 -5.26 -7.99
C ALA A 80 2.49 -5.65 -6.71
N LEU A 81 3.14 -5.57 -5.55
CA LEU A 81 2.51 -5.80 -4.26
C LEU A 81 1.52 -4.68 -3.92
N ASP A 82 1.88 -3.41 -4.13
CA ASP A 82 0.99 -2.28 -3.89
C ASP A 82 -0.22 -2.35 -4.85
N CYS A 83 0.03 -2.65 -6.13
CA CYS A 83 -1.02 -2.92 -7.11
C CYS A 83 -1.93 -4.09 -6.71
N PHE A 84 -1.38 -5.17 -6.16
CA PHE A 84 -2.15 -6.28 -5.61
C PHE A 84 -3.05 -5.82 -4.45
N GLN A 85 -2.57 -4.90 -3.62
CA GLN A 85 -3.31 -4.29 -2.50
C GLN A 85 -4.31 -3.20 -2.93
N ALA A 86 -4.52 -3.03 -4.24
CA ALA A 86 -5.44 -2.07 -4.84
C ALA A 86 -4.99 -0.61 -4.78
N ASP A 87 -3.68 -0.38 -4.71
CA ASP A 87 -3.12 0.87 -5.19
C ASP A 87 -3.14 0.87 -6.73
N LEU A 88 -4.17 1.51 -7.29
CA LEU A 88 -4.34 1.57 -8.74
C LEU A 88 -3.29 2.43 -9.41
N THR A 89 -2.66 3.36 -8.68
CA THR A 89 -1.55 4.16 -9.19
C THR A 89 -0.28 3.33 -9.28
N ALA A 90 -0.03 2.44 -8.32
CA ALA A 90 1.07 1.48 -8.41
C ALA A 90 0.89 0.50 -9.58
N CYS A 91 -0.34 0.13 -9.94
CA CYS A 91 -0.60 -0.66 -11.15
C CYS A 91 -0.20 0.10 -12.43
N ASP A 92 -0.56 1.37 -12.52
CA ASP A 92 -0.21 2.23 -13.66
C ASP A 92 1.31 2.47 -13.75
N ASP A 93 1.95 2.71 -12.60
CA ASP A 93 3.40 2.86 -12.50
C ASP A 93 4.12 1.56 -12.88
N LEU A 94 3.60 0.41 -12.47
CA LEU A 94 4.15 -0.90 -12.85
C LEU A 94 4.08 -1.12 -14.36
N PHE A 95 2.95 -0.77 -14.99
CA PHE A 95 2.79 -0.87 -16.43
C PHE A 95 3.83 -0.03 -17.18
N VAL A 96 4.08 1.21 -16.74
CA VAL A 96 5.05 2.11 -17.37
C VAL A 96 6.50 1.70 -17.07
N ALA A 97 6.77 1.23 -15.85
CA ALA A 97 8.10 0.86 -15.39
C ALA A 97 8.56 -0.52 -15.87
N GLY A 98 7.61 -1.42 -16.14
CA GLY A 98 7.87 -2.79 -16.57
C GLY A 98 8.55 -2.86 -17.94
N PRO A 99 9.49 -3.80 -18.16
CA PRO A 99 10.05 -4.03 -19.49
C PRO A 99 8.95 -4.43 -20.49
N ALA A 100 9.03 -3.93 -21.72
CA ALA A 100 8.08 -4.30 -22.77
C ALA A 100 8.04 -5.82 -23.02
N GLY A 101 6.84 -6.39 -23.09
CA GLY A 101 6.56 -7.82 -23.21
C GLY A 101 6.75 -8.61 -21.91
N SER A 102 6.91 -7.95 -20.76
CA SER A 102 7.07 -8.63 -19.47
C SER A 102 5.74 -9.00 -18.81
N LEU A 103 5.80 -9.94 -17.86
CA LEU A 103 4.67 -10.19 -16.95
C LEU A 103 4.39 -8.99 -16.03
N TYR A 104 5.39 -8.20 -15.62
CA TYR A 104 5.13 -6.95 -14.88
C TYR A 104 4.27 -5.98 -15.70
N GLU A 105 4.63 -5.74 -16.97
CA GLU A 105 3.86 -4.87 -17.87
C GLU A 105 2.42 -5.38 -18.02
N VAL A 106 2.23 -6.68 -18.26
CA VAL A 106 0.89 -7.27 -18.41
C VAL A 106 0.09 -7.23 -17.11
N TYR A 107 0.72 -7.47 -15.95
CA TYR A 107 0.06 -7.42 -14.65
C TYR A 107 -0.41 -5.99 -14.31
N GLY A 108 0.45 -4.99 -14.54
CA GLY A 108 0.09 -3.58 -14.42
C GLY A 108 -1.04 -3.19 -15.40
N ALA A 109 -0.92 -3.58 -16.67
CA ALA A 109 -1.93 -3.30 -17.70
C ALA A 109 -3.28 -3.99 -17.46
N THR A 110 -3.33 -5.02 -16.61
CA THR A 110 -4.58 -5.68 -16.19
C THR A 110 -5.06 -5.19 -14.83
N CYS A 111 -4.52 -4.07 -14.35
CA CYS A 111 -4.84 -3.48 -13.05
C CYS A 111 -4.68 -4.46 -11.89
N GLY A 112 -3.59 -5.22 -11.91
CA GLY A 112 -3.34 -6.28 -10.95
C GLY A 112 -4.25 -7.48 -11.16
N ALA A 113 -4.54 -7.79 -12.43
CA ALA A 113 -5.46 -8.84 -12.85
C ALA A 113 -6.95 -8.67 -12.45
N ARG A 114 -7.39 -7.44 -12.23
CA ARG A 114 -8.81 -7.09 -12.00
C ARG A 114 -9.62 -6.99 -13.30
N ILE A 115 -8.92 -6.94 -14.44
CA ILE A 115 -9.53 -7.02 -15.77
C ILE A 115 -8.84 -8.10 -16.61
N ASP A 116 -9.61 -8.76 -17.46
CA ASP A 116 -9.14 -9.91 -18.24
C ASP A 116 -8.12 -9.54 -19.34
N GLN A 117 -8.18 -8.31 -19.83
CA GLN A 117 -7.38 -7.84 -20.97
C GLN A 117 -6.56 -6.61 -20.60
N PRO A 118 -5.29 -6.53 -21.06
CA PRO A 118 -4.48 -5.34 -20.92
C PRO A 118 -5.19 -4.08 -21.43
N THR A 119 -5.17 -3.02 -20.64
CA THR A 119 -5.64 -1.68 -21.00
C THR A 119 -4.45 -0.74 -21.21
N ASN A 120 -4.65 0.27 -22.06
CA ASN A 120 -3.75 1.42 -22.19
C ASN A 120 -4.35 2.68 -21.51
N ARG A 121 -5.41 2.52 -20.71
CA ARG A 121 -6.00 3.58 -19.89
C ARG A 121 -5.58 3.39 -18.44
N LEU A 122 -5.57 4.48 -17.67
CA LEU A 122 -5.28 4.43 -16.24
C LEU A 122 -6.24 3.49 -15.52
N CYS A 123 -5.73 2.71 -14.58
CA CYS A 123 -6.50 1.75 -13.82
C CYS A 123 -7.61 2.42 -13.01
N VAL A 124 -7.34 3.60 -12.44
CA VAL A 124 -8.35 4.42 -11.75
C VAL A 124 -9.53 4.76 -12.67
N ASP A 125 -9.29 5.08 -13.94
CA ASP A 125 -10.34 5.45 -14.92
C ASP A 125 -11.11 4.24 -15.49
N VAL A 126 -10.58 3.04 -15.30
CA VAL A 126 -11.17 1.80 -15.79
C VAL A 126 -12.02 1.14 -14.71
N LEU A 127 -11.51 1.09 -13.48
CA LEU A 127 -12.14 0.38 -12.38
C LEU A 127 -13.07 1.25 -11.55
N LEU A 128 -12.84 2.56 -11.52
CA LEU A 128 -13.57 3.46 -10.65
C LEU A 128 -14.31 4.56 -11.43
N PRO A 129 -15.50 4.98 -10.96
CA PRO A 129 -16.07 6.27 -11.31
C PRO A 129 -15.16 7.43 -10.87
N ALA A 130 -15.37 8.61 -11.46
CA ALA A 130 -14.73 9.82 -10.98
C ALA A 130 -15.10 10.09 -9.52
N GLY A 131 -14.10 10.42 -8.70
CA GLY A 131 -14.28 10.83 -7.31
C GLY A 131 -14.35 12.35 -7.15
N ASP A 132 -14.60 12.78 -5.93
CA ASP A 132 -14.56 14.20 -5.56
C ASP A 132 -13.18 14.57 -5.01
N GLU A 133 -12.67 15.75 -5.36
CA GLU A 133 -11.44 16.29 -4.77
C GLU A 133 -11.57 16.40 -3.23
N PRO A 134 -10.55 16.00 -2.44
CA PRO A 134 -10.63 15.89 -0.98
C PRO A 134 -10.55 17.26 -0.27
N THR A 135 -11.42 18.19 -0.65
CA THR A 135 -11.48 19.54 -0.09
C THR A 135 -12.51 19.65 1.03
N GLY A 136 -12.22 20.49 2.03
CA GLY A 136 -13.15 20.80 3.12
C GLY A 136 -13.43 19.61 4.07
N LEU A 137 -12.51 18.64 4.15
CA LEU A 137 -12.64 17.49 5.06
C LEU A 137 -12.18 17.84 6.50
N GLY A 138 -11.21 18.73 6.62
CA GLY A 138 -10.63 19.18 7.88
C GLY A 138 -9.21 19.71 7.70
N ASP A 139 -8.52 19.92 8.82
CA ASP A 139 -7.16 20.47 8.86
C ASP A 139 -6.10 19.44 9.34
N ASP A 140 -6.48 18.16 9.51
CA ASP A 140 -5.54 17.13 9.94
C ASP A 140 -4.64 16.71 8.78
N ALA A 141 -3.33 16.92 8.94
CA ALA A 141 -2.36 16.70 7.87
C ALA A 141 -2.25 15.22 7.45
N PHE A 142 -2.40 14.29 8.39
CA PHE A 142 -2.30 12.86 8.10
C PHE A 142 -3.54 12.37 7.35
N ALA A 143 -4.73 12.72 7.83
CA ALA A 143 -5.99 12.39 7.16
C ALA A 143 -6.10 13.06 5.78
N ASN A 144 -5.58 14.28 5.62
CA ASN A 144 -5.50 14.93 4.30
C ASN A 144 -4.58 14.16 3.35
N ALA A 145 -3.42 13.68 3.80
CA ALA A 145 -2.53 12.88 2.97
C ALA A 145 -3.20 11.57 2.53
N LEU A 146 -3.87 10.85 3.44
CA LEU A 146 -4.63 9.66 3.09
C LEU A 146 -5.78 9.98 2.12
N ALA A 147 -6.47 11.11 2.30
CA ALA A 147 -7.54 11.52 1.39
C ALA A 147 -7.01 11.85 -0.02
N GLU A 148 -5.81 12.42 -0.13
CA GLU A 148 -5.14 12.66 -1.42
C GLU A 148 -4.78 11.35 -2.13
N GLN A 149 -4.23 10.37 -1.41
CA GLN A 149 -3.91 9.05 -1.97
C GLN A 149 -5.16 8.25 -2.34
N CYS A 150 -6.17 8.27 -1.47
CA CYS A 150 -7.50 7.75 -1.77
C CYS A 150 -8.12 8.40 -3.02
N TYR A 151 -7.93 9.71 -3.20
CA TYR A 151 -8.34 10.39 -4.42
C TYR A 151 -7.49 9.99 -5.64
N ALA A 152 -6.21 9.69 -5.48
CA ALA A 152 -5.37 9.22 -6.58
C ALA A 152 -5.74 7.81 -7.06
N GLY A 153 -6.39 7.01 -6.22
CA GLY A 153 -6.81 5.65 -6.53
C GLY A 153 -6.15 4.58 -5.66
N ASP A 154 -5.48 4.96 -4.58
CA ASP A 154 -5.07 4.04 -3.52
C ASP A 154 -6.26 3.71 -2.62
N LEU A 155 -6.89 2.57 -2.91
CA LEU A 155 -8.08 2.15 -2.17
C LEU A 155 -7.75 1.62 -0.78
N LEU A 156 -6.51 1.19 -0.54
CA LEU A 156 -6.06 0.84 0.81
C LEU A 156 -6.01 2.10 1.68
N ASP A 157 -5.56 3.22 1.13
CA ASP A 157 -5.57 4.50 1.84
C ASP A 157 -6.99 5.04 2.06
N CYS A 158 -7.95 4.74 1.18
CA CYS A 158 -9.37 5.00 1.47
C CYS A 158 -9.86 4.21 2.71
N ASP A 159 -9.54 2.92 2.77
CA ASP A 159 -9.91 2.04 3.88
C ASP A 159 -9.23 2.49 5.18
N LEU A 160 -7.96 2.87 5.11
CA LEU A 160 -7.20 3.40 6.23
C LEU A 160 -7.74 4.75 6.72
N LEU A 161 -8.14 5.64 5.80
CA LEU A 161 -8.78 6.90 6.14
C LEU A 161 -10.08 6.66 6.90
N TYR A 162 -10.94 5.77 6.40
CA TYR A 162 -12.18 5.40 7.09
C TYR A 162 -11.91 4.85 8.50
N ALA A 163 -10.97 3.90 8.62
CA ALA A 163 -10.67 3.23 9.87
C ALA A 163 -10.03 4.16 10.93
N SER A 164 -9.27 5.17 10.50
CA SER A 164 -8.56 6.10 11.40
C SER A 164 -9.33 7.38 11.72
N ALA A 165 -10.34 7.71 10.93
CA ALA A 165 -11.10 8.93 11.10
C ALA A 165 -11.98 8.94 12.35
N ASP A 166 -12.20 10.13 12.90
CA ASP A 166 -13.18 10.33 13.97
C ASP A 166 -14.60 10.03 13.47
N ARG A 167 -15.38 9.33 14.30
CA ARG A 167 -16.77 9.01 13.97
C ARG A 167 -17.60 10.26 13.71
N GLY A 168 -18.33 10.26 12.61
CA GLY A 168 -19.16 11.36 12.12
C GLY A 168 -18.38 12.49 11.45
N SER A 169 -17.07 12.32 11.26
CA SER A 169 -16.25 13.32 10.55
C SER A 169 -16.44 13.24 9.03
N GLN A 170 -16.04 14.31 8.34
CA GLN A 170 -16.04 14.34 6.88
C GLN A 170 -15.00 13.38 6.29
N TYR A 171 -13.91 13.10 7.01
CA TYR A 171 -12.92 12.09 6.63
C TYR A 171 -13.52 10.68 6.65
N GLU A 172 -14.26 10.32 7.71
CA GLU A 172 -14.95 9.02 7.80
C GLU A 172 -15.92 8.85 6.62
N ALA A 173 -16.75 9.86 6.33
CA ALA A 173 -17.68 9.81 5.21
C ALA A 173 -16.99 9.74 3.83
N TYR A 174 -15.84 10.40 3.68
CA TYR A 174 -15.07 10.39 2.43
C TYR A 174 -14.41 9.02 2.19
N GLY A 175 -13.78 8.45 3.22
CA GLY A 175 -13.19 7.10 3.18
C GLY A 175 -14.25 6.01 2.95
N ALA A 176 -15.37 6.07 3.66
CA ALA A 176 -16.49 5.12 3.54
C ALA A 176 -17.10 5.02 2.13
N THR A 177 -16.86 6.02 1.29
CA THR A 177 -17.38 6.08 -0.08
C THR A 177 -16.26 5.99 -1.14
N CYS A 178 -15.07 5.57 -0.73
CA CYS A 178 -13.89 5.42 -1.58
C CYS A 178 -13.55 6.70 -2.34
N GLY A 179 -13.62 7.84 -1.63
CA GLY A 179 -13.46 9.17 -2.22
C GLY A 179 -14.72 9.65 -2.96
N ARG A 180 -15.91 9.30 -2.43
CA ARG A 180 -17.24 9.58 -3.02
C ARG A 180 -17.46 8.98 -4.40
N ARG A 181 -16.85 7.83 -4.66
CA ARG A 181 -16.96 7.08 -5.91
C ARG A 181 -18.00 5.99 -5.85
N LEU A 182 -18.06 5.30 -4.71
CA LEU A 182 -18.82 4.08 -4.52
C LEU A 182 -19.79 4.25 -3.36
N ASP A 183 -21.00 3.72 -3.56
CA ASP A 183 -21.98 3.51 -2.49
C ASP A 183 -21.96 2.01 -2.18
N THR A 184 -21.03 1.60 -1.31
CA THR A 184 -20.72 0.20 -0.99
C THR A 184 -20.74 -0.01 0.52
N GLU A 185 -21.15 -1.21 0.95
CA GLU A 185 -21.04 -1.65 2.34
C GLU A 185 -19.73 -2.43 2.60
N ASP A 186 -19.00 -2.78 1.53
CA ASP A 186 -17.70 -3.44 1.58
C ASP A 186 -16.54 -2.43 1.63
N ASP A 187 -15.38 -2.88 2.12
CA ASP A 187 -14.11 -2.15 2.04
C ASP A 187 -13.78 -1.78 0.57
N CYS A 188 -13.18 -0.61 0.36
CA CYS A 188 -12.85 -0.08 -0.97
C CYS A 188 -11.94 -1.01 -1.75
N THR A 189 -10.94 -1.61 -1.08
CA THR A 189 -10.05 -2.61 -1.69
C THR A 189 -10.79 -3.88 -2.15
N ALA A 190 -11.88 -4.26 -1.47
CA ALA A 190 -12.71 -5.40 -1.84
C ALA A 190 -13.69 -5.06 -2.98
N ALA A 191 -14.17 -3.82 -3.05
CA ALA A 191 -15.12 -3.38 -4.06
C ALA A 191 -14.58 -3.42 -5.51
N VAL A 192 -13.26 -3.50 -5.69
CA VAL A 192 -12.60 -3.59 -7.00
C VAL A 192 -11.95 -4.94 -7.29
N ARG A 193 -12.14 -5.96 -6.44
CA ARG A 193 -11.58 -7.30 -6.65
C ARG A 193 -12.38 -8.16 -7.61
#